data_AF-A0A1E3XD84-F1
#
_entry.id   AF-A0A1E3XD84-F1
#
_cell.length_a   1.000
_cell.length_b   1.000
_cell.length_c   1.000
_cell.angle_alpha   90.00
_cell.angle_beta   90.00
_cell.angle_gamma   90.00
#
_symmetry.space_group_name_H-M   'P 1'
#
loop_
_entity.id
_entity.type
_entity.pdbx_description
1 polymer ?
#
loop_
_entity_poly.entity_id
_entity_poly.type
_entity_poly.pdbx_seq_one_letter_code
_entity_poly.pdbx_strand_id
1 'polypeptide(L)'
;MKLEIDESKLIDTIVKKVVDQLKPLIKHDPKSDELMSVQSLADYLKVKKSWVYEKVHTRQIPFRKIGKFPRFPKKHIDLWTINPYHPDLSIYNLNQKERG
;
A
#
# COMPACT_ATOMS: atom_id res chain seq x y z
N MET A 1 6.97 -20.86 -49.83
CA MET A 1 6.04 -19.79 -49.43
C MET A 1 6.65 -19.10 -48.21
N LYS A 2 7.16 -17.88 -48.36
CA LYS A 2 7.72 -17.11 -47.22
C LYS A 2 6.54 -16.45 -46.53
N LEU A 3 6.23 -16.86 -45.31
CA LEU A 3 5.27 -16.16 -44.46
C LEU A 3 5.99 -14.90 -43.96
N GLU A 4 5.73 -13.78 -44.62
CA GLU A 4 6.04 -12.46 -44.06
C GLU A 4 5.11 -12.24 -42.86
N ILE A 5 5.56 -12.70 -41.69
CA ILE A 5 4.91 -12.34 -40.45
C ILE A 5 5.26 -10.87 -40.23
N ASP A 6 4.24 -10.02 -40.36
CA ASP A 6 4.33 -8.62 -39.95
C ASP A 6 4.57 -8.58 -38.44
N GLU A 7 5.84 -8.49 -38.06
CA GLU A 7 6.30 -8.52 -36.67
C GLU A 7 5.59 -7.46 -35.82
N SER A 8 5.22 -6.32 -36.42
CA SER A 8 4.48 -5.25 -35.74
C SER A 8 3.08 -5.69 -35.32
N LYS A 9 2.34 -6.39 -36.19
CA LYS A 9 1.00 -6.93 -35.88
C LYS A 9 1.07 -8.02 -34.81
N LEU A 10 2.13 -8.82 -34.82
CA LEU A 10 2.33 -9.85 -33.80
C LEU A 10 2.55 -9.21 -32.43
N ILE A 11 3.41 -8.18 -32.35
CA ILE A 11 3.68 -7.43 -31.12
C ILE A 11 2.38 -6.82 -30.58
N ASP A 12 1.61 -6.12 -31.42
CA ASP A 12 0.34 -5.51 -31.00
C ASP A 12 -0.66 -6.54 -30.47
N THR A 13 -0.73 -7.71 -31.11
CA THR A 13 -1.61 -8.80 -30.68
C THR A 13 -1.19 -9.35 -29.32
N ILE A 14 0.11 -9.51 -29.09
CA ILE A 14 0.65 -9.98 -27.82
C ILE A 14 0.37 -8.95 -26.72
N VAL A 15 0.70 -7.67 -26.95
CA VAL A 15 0.47 -6.59 -25.97
C VAL A 15 -1.01 -6.53 -25.59
N LYS A 16 -1.91 -6.57 -26.58
CA LYS A 16 -3.36 -6.54 -26.32
C LYS A 16 -3.81 -7.71 -25.44
N LYS A 17 -3.37 -8.94 -25.75
CA LYS A 17 -3.71 -10.13 -24.95
C LYS A 17 -3.16 -10.05 -23.52
N VAL A 18 -1.93 -9.57 -23.36
CA VAL A 18 -1.32 -9.38 -22.03
C VAL A 18 -2.12 -8.37 -21.22
N VAL A 19 -2.46 -7.21 -21.80
CA VAL A 19 -3.25 -6.18 -21.12
C VAL A 19 -4.63 -6.71 -20.73
N ASP A 20 -5.31 -7.43 -21.63
CA ASP A 20 -6.64 -7.98 -21.35
C ASP A 20 -6.61 -9.04 -20.23
N GLN A 21 -5.55 -9.84 -20.14
CA GLN A 21 -5.37 -10.80 -19.05
C GLN A 21 -5.00 -10.14 -17.71
N LEU A 22 -4.26 -9.03 -17.73
CA LEU A 22 -3.83 -8.33 -16.51
C LEU A 22 -4.91 -7.38 -15.95
N LYS A 23 -5.82 -6.83 -16.79
CA LYS A 23 -6.95 -5.98 -16.37
C LYS A 23 -7.70 -6.45 -15.11
N PRO A 24 -8.13 -7.72 -14.98
CA PRO A 24 -8.86 -8.17 -13.79
C PRO A 24 -8.02 -8.15 -12.51
N LEU A 25 -6.69 -8.25 -12.62
CA LEU A 25 -5.77 -8.21 -11.49
C LEU A 25 -5.48 -6.79 -11.01
N ILE A 26 -5.69 -5.79 -11.88
CA ILE A 26 -5.54 -4.35 -11.58
C ILE A 26 -6.88 -3.77 -11.09
N LYS A 27 -7.78 -4.60 -10.54
CA LYS A 27 -8.98 -4.10 -9.86
C LYS A 27 -8.55 -3.23 -8.68
N HIS A 28 -8.62 -1.92 -8.88
CA HIS A 28 -8.55 -0.93 -7.82
C HIS A 28 -9.75 -1.15 -6.91
N ASP A 29 -9.57 -1.77 -5.74
CA ASP A 29 -10.62 -1.80 -4.73
C ASP A 29 -10.72 -0.40 -4.10
N PRO A 30 -11.79 0.38 -4.39
CA PRO A 30 -11.94 1.73 -3.84
C PRO A 30 -12.08 1.73 -2.30
N LYS A 31 -12.32 0.57 -1.66
CA LYS A 31 -12.27 0.46 -0.19
C LYS A 31 -10.87 0.52 0.41
N SER A 32 -9.81 0.39 -0.40
CA SER A 32 -8.43 0.41 0.10
C SER A 32 -7.93 1.81 0.53
N ASP A 33 -8.67 2.87 0.17
CA ASP A 33 -8.37 4.26 0.52
C ASP A 33 -8.97 4.71 1.87
N GLU A 34 -9.49 3.77 2.68
CA GLU A 34 -10.05 4.11 3.99
C GLU A 34 -8.95 4.69 4.92
N LEU A 35 -9.10 5.97 5.26
CA LEU A 35 -8.24 6.69 6.19
C LEU A 35 -8.78 6.55 7.62
N MET A 36 -8.15 5.68 8.41
CA MET A 36 -8.52 5.46 9.79
C MET A 36 -8.10 6.63 10.70
N SER A 37 -8.90 6.89 11.74
CA SER A 37 -8.53 7.77 12.85
C SER A 37 -7.65 7.03 13.88
N VAL A 38 -7.12 7.75 14.87
CA VAL A 38 -6.39 7.12 15.99
C VAL A 38 -7.27 6.13 16.75
N GLN A 39 -8.55 6.45 16.96
CA GLN A 39 -9.50 5.55 17.61
C GLN A 39 -9.73 4.30 16.75
N SER A 40 -10.02 4.49 15.46
CA SER A 40 -10.31 3.38 14.55
C SER A 40 -9.11 2.44 14.40
N LEU A 41 -7.89 2.99 14.33
CA LEU A 41 -6.66 2.19 14.34
C LEU A 41 -6.45 1.49 15.70
N ALA A 42 -6.77 2.21 16.77
CA ALA A 42 -6.99 1.74 18.14
C ALA A 42 -7.62 0.35 18.20
N ASP A 43 -8.87 0.36 17.74
CA ASP A 43 -9.78 -0.77 17.77
C ASP A 43 -9.37 -1.84 16.75
N TYR A 44 -8.88 -1.42 15.58
CA TYR A 44 -8.43 -2.32 14.52
C TYR A 44 -7.25 -3.20 14.96
N LEU A 45 -6.23 -2.60 15.58
CA LEU A 45 -5.06 -3.33 16.10
C LEU A 45 -5.29 -3.94 17.49
N LYS A 46 -6.44 -3.66 18.12
CA LYS A 46 -6.77 -4.05 19.51
C LYS A 46 -5.73 -3.57 20.54
N VAL A 47 -5.27 -2.34 20.39
CA VAL A 47 -4.28 -1.71 21.28
C VAL A 47 -4.87 -0.47 21.97
N LYS A 48 -4.13 0.12 22.92
CA LYS A 48 -4.55 1.37 23.56
C LYS A 48 -4.29 2.56 22.64
N LYS A 49 -5.16 3.57 22.68
CA LYS A 49 -4.95 4.84 21.94
C LYS A 49 -3.61 5.51 22.29
N SER A 50 -3.16 5.42 23.54
CA SER A 50 -1.86 5.95 23.99
C SER A 50 -0.70 5.35 23.23
N TRP A 51 -0.74 4.04 22.96
CA TRP A 51 0.29 3.33 22.20
C TRP A 51 0.36 3.82 20.76
N VAL A 52 -0.80 4.09 20.13
CA VAL A 52 -0.82 4.67 18.77
C VAL A 52 -0.20 6.07 18.76
N TYR A 53 -0.52 6.92 19.74
CA TYR A 53 0.11 8.25 19.84
C TYR A 53 1.63 8.16 20.04
N GLU A 54 2.09 7.22 20.87
CA GLU A 54 3.51 6.95 21.07
C GLU A 54 4.18 6.53 19.77
N LYS A 55 3.65 5.52 19.06
CA LYS A 55 4.19 5.05 17.78
C LYS A 55 4.17 6.14 16.69
N VAL A 56 3.18 7.04 16.69
CA VAL A 56 3.16 8.21 15.80
C VAL A 56 4.26 9.20 16.16
N HIS A 57 4.44 9.49 17.46
CA HIS A 57 5.48 10.40 17.95
C HIS A 57 6.88 9.89 17.62
N THR A 58 7.12 8.59 17.82
CA THR A 58 8.38 7.92 17.50
C THR A 58 8.52 7.59 16.02
N ARG A 59 7.52 7.89 15.17
CA ARG A 59 7.47 7.55 13.74
C ARG A 59 7.72 6.08 13.44
N GLN A 60 7.23 5.18 14.29
CA GLN A 60 7.38 3.73 14.14
C GLN A 60 6.21 3.09 13.37
N ILE A 61 5.16 3.85 13.06
CA ILE A 61 3.97 3.38 12.32
C ILE A 61 3.67 4.28 11.11
N PRO A 62 3.17 3.77 9.98
CA PRO A 62 2.81 4.59 8.82
C PRO A 62 1.65 5.54 9.12
N PHE A 63 1.85 6.85 8.97
CA PHE A 63 0.78 7.83 9.15
C PHE A 63 0.92 9.02 8.18
N ARG A 64 -0.21 9.63 7.83
CA ARG A 64 -0.29 10.91 7.11
C ARG A 64 -0.91 11.95 8.04
N LYS A 65 -0.38 13.17 8.06
CA LYS A 65 -1.04 14.30 8.75
C LYS A 65 -2.02 14.98 7.81
N ILE A 66 -3.27 15.13 8.26
CA ILE A 66 -4.26 16.01 7.64
C ILE A 66 -4.53 17.13 8.64
N GLY A 67 -3.85 18.27 8.42
CA GLY A 67 -3.73 19.33 9.43
C GLY A 67 -3.04 18.82 10.69
N LYS A 68 -3.70 18.94 11.83
CA LYS A 68 -3.20 18.44 13.14
C LYS A 68 -3.51 16.97 13.40
N PHE A 69 -4.30 16.32 12.56
CA PHE A 69 -4.81 14.98 12.83
C PHE A 69 -4.02 13.91 12.07
N PRO A 70 -3.44 12.92 12.76
CA PRO A 70 -2.89 11.75 12.08
C PRO A 70 -4.03 10.89 11.50
N ARG A 71 -3.79 10.38 10.30
CA ARG A 71 -4.65 9.47 9.55
C ARG A 71 -3.82 8.30 9.05
N PHE A 72 -4.44 7.13 9.04
CA PHE A 72 -3.76 5.87 8.78
C PHE A 72 -4.44 5.18 7.61
N PRO A 73 -3.83 5.17 6.40
CA PRO A 73 -4.35 4.40 5.29
C PRO A 73 -4.33 2.92 5.65
N LYS A 74 -5.50 2.27 5.64
CA LYS A 74 -5.62 0.86 6.04
C LYS A 74 -4.66 -0.04 5.26
N LYS A 75 -4.58 0.12 3.95
CA LYS A 75 -3.63 -0.63 3.09
C LYS A 75 -2.20 -0.61 3.62
N HIS A 76 -1.72 0.55 4.09
CA HIS A 76 -0.35 0.68 4.57
C HIS A 76 -0.16 0.17 5.99
N ILE A 77 -1.21 0.22 6.83
CA ILE A 77 -1.20 -0.44 8.14
C ILE A 77 -1.17 -1.96 7.99
N ASP A 78 -2.00 -2.51 7.10
CA ASP A 78 -2.05 -3.94 6.83
C ASP A 78 -0.68 -4.41 6.31
N LEU A 79 -0.12 -3.67 5.36
CA LEU A 79 1.21 -3.94 4.80
C LEU A 79 2.32 -3.85 5.85
N TRP A 80 2.28 -2.84 6.72
CA TRP A 80 3.23 -2.67 7.81
C TRP A 80 3.15 -3.80 8.84
N THR A 81 1.94 -4.29 9.12
CA THR A 81 1.73 -5.41 10.04
C THR A 81 2.35 -6.71 9.51
N ILE A 82 2.35 -6.89 8.18
CA ILE A 82 2.95 -8.05 7.50
C ILE A 82 4.47 -7.88 7.36
N ASN A 83 4.90 -6.71 6.85
CA ASN A 83 6.30 -6.39 6.60
C ASN A 83 6.56 -4.90 6.86
N PRO A 84 7.12 -4.54 8.04
CA PRO A 84 7.48 -3.16 8.39
C PRO A 84 8.53 -2.51 7.47
N TYR A 85 9.23 -3.32 6.67
CA TYR A 85 10.30 -2.90 5.75
C TYR A 85 9.86 -2.90 4.28
N HIS A 86 8.56 -3.02 4.00
CA HIS A 86 8.06 -3.07 2.63
C HIS A 86 8.42 -1.79 1.86
N PRO A 87 8.90 -1.86 0.60
CA PRO A 87 9.29 -0.69 -0.20
C PRO A 87 8.21 0.39 -0.32
N ASP A 88 6.94 0.00 -0.44
CA ASP A 88 5.79 0.93 -0.47
C ASP A 88 5.65 1.79 0.81
N LEU A 89 6.27 1.39 1.91
CA LEU A 89 6.26 2.15 3.17
C LEU A 89 7.43 3.15 3.27
N SER A 90 8.37 3.15 2.31
CA SER A 90 9.54 4.04 2.30
C SER A 90 9.17 5.52 2.40
N ILE A 91 8.02 5.91 1.84
CA ILE A 91 7.50 7.28 1.87
C ILE A 91 7.28 7.83 3.30
N TYR A 92 7.15 6.95 4.30
CA TYR A 92 6.88 7.33 5.68
C TYR A 92 8.14 7.61 6.50
N ASN A 93 9.34 7.25 6.01
CA ASN A 93 10.60 7.39 6.73
C ASN A 93 10.49 6.86 8.18
N LEU A 94 9.99 5.63 8.33
CA LEU A 94 9.74 5.03 9.63
C LEU A 94 11.05 4.83 10.40
N ASN A 95 11.02 5.14 11.70
CA ASN A 95 12.13 4.86 12.61
C ASN A 95 12.12 3.37 12.93
N GLN A 96 13.02 2.61 12.32
CA GLN A 96 13.13 1.16 12.47
C GLN A 96 13.82 0.71 13.77
N LYS A 97 13.81 1.54 14.82
CA LYS A 97 14.38 1.17 16.11
C LYS A 97 13.41 0.24 16.83
N GLU A 98 13.53 -1.07 16.61
CA GLU A 98 13.12 -2.14 17.53
C GLU A 98 13.65 -3.51 17.05
N ARG A 99 14.96 -3.75 17.31
CA ARG A 99 15.46 -5.02 17.84
C ARG A 99 16.48 -4.66 18.92
N GLY A 100 15.97 -4.47 20.13
CA GLY A 100 16.70 -4.38 21.39
C GLY A 100 16.02 -5.31 22.37
#